data_AF-A0A1J4UUD3-F1
#
_entry.id   AF-A0A1J4UUD3-F1
#
_cell.length_a   1.000
_cell.length_b   1.000
_cell.length_c   1.000
_cell.angle_alpha   90.00
_cell.angle_beta   90.00
_cell.angle_gamma   90.00
#
_symmetry.space_group_name_H-M   'P 1'
#
loop_
_entity.id
_entity.type
_entity.pdbx_description
1 polymer ?
#
loop_
_entity_poly.entity_id
_entity_poly.type
_entity_poly.pdbx_seq_one_letter_code
_entity_poly.pdbx_strand_id
1 'polypeptide(L)'
;MAFELVMVKEKGEGPASRGISSRRALLLDYNNPPMPWSARWEKEDVLKLVFPPDLQEAQYSIALKLVSFLSDKESVNGDELAVWAQENGVPNSTLRNLVIPKMIRLGLLARERVNPSGQEGRDKRHRMVLKLSKRFGEAMQHAGSEWSSLVETWRVKRRKGVD
;
A
#
# COMPACT_ATOMS: atom_id res chain seq x y z
N MET A 1 0.58 32.68 -34.64
CA MET A 1 1.22 32.92 -33.32
C MET A 1 0.13 32.87 -32.28
N ALA A 2 0.05 31.77 -31.53
CA ALA A 2 -0.97 31.56 -30.49
C ALA A 2 -0.24 31.36 -29.15
N PHE A 3 -0.81 32.00 -28.13
CA PHE A 3 -0.24 32.33 -26.83
C PHE A 3 0.21 31.12 -25.99
N GLU A 4 1.38 31.26 -25.37
CA GLU A 4 1.88 30.41 -24.28
C GLU A 4 0.97 30.44 -23.06
N LEU A 5 0.58 29.26 -22.57
CA LEU A 5 -0.13 29.10 -21.29
C LEU A 5 0.91 28.86 -20.19
N VAL A 6 1.27 29.91 -19.45
CA VAL A 6 2.12 29.84 -18.27
C VAL A 6 1.31 29.27 -17.10
N MET A 7 1.63 28.05 -16.68
CA MET A 7 1.04 27.42 -15.49
C MET A 7 1.69 27.99 -14.22
N VAL A 8 0.94 28.83 -13.50
CA VAL A 8 1.29 29.35 -12.19
C VAL A 8 1.22 28.22 -11.15
N LYS A 9 2.34 27.95 -10.48
CA LYS A 9 2.42 27.04 -9.32
C LYS A 9 1.93 27.79 -8.09
N GLU A 10 0.71 27.53 -7.63
CA GLU A 10 0.26 28.00 -6.32
C GLU A 10 0.80 27.11 -5.19
N LYS A 11 1.55 27.76 -4.28
CA LYS A 11 2.05 27.22 -3.02
C LYS A 11 0.95 27.31 -1.96
N GLY A 12 0.66 26.17 -1.34
CA GLY A 12 0.45 26.03 0.10
C GLY A 12 -0.79 26.66 0.74
N GLU A 13 -1.85 25.87 0.87
CA GLU A 13 -2.78 25.95 2.01
C GLU A 13 -3.11 24.51 2.47
N GLY A 14 -3.13 24.29 3.78
CA GLY A 14 -3.57 23.01 4.36
C GLY A 14 -4.99 22.66 3.89
N PRO A 15 -5.41 21.38 3.96
CA PRO A 15 -6.58 20.93 3.20
C PRO A 15 -7.85 21.55 3.77
N ALA A 16 -8.37 22.57 3.08
CA ALA A 16 -9.79 22.91 3.13
C ALA A 16 -10.60 21.66 2.77
N SER A 17 -11.76 21.50 3.40
CA SER A 17 -12.77 20.46 3.15
C SER A 17 -13.37 20.57 1.73
N ARG A 18 -12.52 20.46 0.72
CA ARG A 18 -12.85 20.15 -0.66
C ARG A 18 -12.44 18.71 -0.81
N GLY A 19 -13.42 17.82 -0.69
CA GLY A 19 -13.21 16.38 -0.86
C GLY A 19 -12.31 16.13 -2.07
N ILE A 20 -11.36 15.21 -1.91
CA ILE A 20 -10.55 14.73 -3.03
C ILE A 20 -11.53 14.46 -4.18
N SER A 21 -11.33 15.13 -5.33
CA SER A 21 -12.18 14.95 -6.52
C SER A 21 -12.45 13.47 -6.72
N SER A 22 -13.69 13.07 -7.03
CA SER A 22 -14.04 11.64 -7.19
C SER A 22 -13.07 10.91 -8.14
N ARG A 23 -12.59 11.58 -9.19
CA ARG A 23 -11.54 11.09 -10.11
C ARG A 23 -10.19 10.80 -9.46
N ARG A 24 -9.88 11.45 -8.34
CA ARG A 24 -8.65 11.32 -7.56
C ARG A 24 -8.84 10.50 -6.27
N ALA A 25 -10.08 10.19 -5.90
CA ALA A 25 -10.41 9.51 -4.65
C ALA A 25 -10.24 7.99 -4.74
N LEU A 26 -10.48 7.41 -5.93
CA LEU A 26 -10.25 5.99 -6.21
C LEU A 26 -8.91 5.83 -6.93
N LEU A 27 -7.89 5.40 -6.18
CA LEU A 27 -6.54 5.08 -6.69
C LEU A 27 -6.48 3.81 -7.56
N LEU A 28 -7.64 3.25 -7.94
CA LEU A 28 -7.78 2.02 -8.69
C LEU A 28 -8.62 2.35 -9.92
N ASP A 29 -7.97 2.88 -10.95
CA ASP A 29 -8.62 3.17 -12.23
C ASP A 29 -8.81 1.84 -12.98
N TYR A 30 -10.06 1.38 -13.04
CA TYR A 30 -10.40 0.15 -13.74
C TYR A 30 -10.06 0.20 -15.24
N ASN A 31 -10.14 1.39 -15.84
CA ASN A 31 -9.91 1.58 -17.27
C ASN A 31 -8.42 1.68 -17.62
N ASN A 32 -7.60 2.05 -16.64
CA ASN A 32 -6.16 2.22 -16.83
C ASN A 32 -5.37 1.54 -15.71
N PRO A 33 -5.40 0.20 -15.62
CA PRO A 33 -4.58 -0.51 -14.67
C PRO A 33 -3.09 -0.38 -15.02
N PRO A 34 -2.17 -0.55 -14.04
CA PRO A 34 -0.73 -0.56 -14.30
C PRO A 34 -0.29 -1.56 -15.38
N MET A 35 -1.00 -2.69 -15.47
CA MET A 35 -0.82 -3.76 -16.44
C MET A 35 -2.21 -4.34 -16.78
N PRO A 36 -2.39 -5.01 -17.94
CA PRO A 36 -3.66 -5.65 -18.27
C PRO A 36 -4.15 -6.57 -17.13
N TRP A 37 -5.46 -6.54 -16.84
CA TRP A 37 -6.06 -7.38 -15.79
C TRP A 37 -5.87 -8.89 -16.02
N SER A 38 -5.65 -9.30 -17.28
CA SER A 38 -5.36 -10.69 -17.66
C SER A 38 -3.89 -11.09 -17.45
N ALA A 39 -2.99 -10.14 -17.22
CA ALA A 39 -1.57 -10.40 -17.06
C ALA A 39 -1.23 -10.69 -15.59
N ARG A 40 -0.15 -11.44 -15.37
CA ARG A 40 0.44 -11.56 -14.03
C ARG A 40 1.09 -10.23 -13.67
N TRP A 41 0.74 -9.70 -12.51
CA TRP A 41 1.33 -8.47 -11.98
C TRP A 41 2.53 -8.79 -11.11
N GLU A 42 3.57 -7.96 -11.22
CA GLU A 42 4.74 -8.03 -10.35
C GLU A 42 4.60 -7.05 -9.17
N LYS A 43 5.55 -7.07 -8.25
CA LYS A 43 5.55 -6.19 -7.05
C LYS A 43 5.47 -4.71 -7.43
N GLU A 44 6.11 -4.32 -8.54
CA GLU A 44 6.12 -2.98 -9.10
C GLU A 44 4.69 -2.49 -9.39
N ASP A 45 3.85 -3.36 -9.94
CA ASP A 45 2.49 -3.03 -10.38
C ASP A 45 1.53 -2.95 -9.21
N VAL A 46 1.62 -3.91 -8.28
CA VAL A 46 0.83 -3.89 -7.05
C VAL A 46 1.14 -2.65 -6.23
N LEU A 47 2.42 -2.27 -6.12
CA LEU A 47 2.81 -1.09 -5.36
C LEU A 47 2.37 0.22 -6.01
N LYS A 48 2.18 0.29 -7.34
CA LYS A 48 1.63 1.50 -7.99
C LYS A 48 0.20 1.78 -7.55
N LEU A 49 -0.59 0.75 -7.23
CA LEU A 49 -1.94 0.93 -6.66
C LEU A 49 -1.89 1.59 -5.27
N VAL A 50 -0.87 1.27 -4.49
CA VAL A 50 -0.73 1.78 -3.12
C VAL A 50 0.00 3.11 -3.08
N PHE A 51 1.03 3.27 -3.90
CA PHE A 51 1.86 4.45 -4.02
C PHE A 51 1.95 4.83 -5.51
N PRO A 52 0.97 5.58 -6.04
CA PRO A 52 1.01 6.03 -7.43
C PRO A 52 2.25 6.90 -7.63
N PRO A 53 3.15 6.56 -8.58
CA PRO A 53 4.37 7.33 -8.80
C PRO A 53 4.10 8.81 -9.09
N ASP A 54 3.04 9.11 -9.83
CA ASP A 54 2.62 10.49 -10.20
C ASP A 54 2.36 11.40 -8.98
N LEU A 55 2.05 10.81 -7.83
CA LEU A 55 1.72 11.52 -6.60
C LEU A 55 2.72 11.28 -5.47
N GLN A 56 3.36 10.10 -5.44
CA GLN A 56 4.12 9.57 -4.31
C GLN A 56 5.39 8.83 -4.77
N GLU A 57 6.13 9.39 -5.74
CA GLU A 57 7.33 8.78 -6.33
C GLU A 57 8.37 8.34 -5.27
N ALA A 58 8.69 9.20 -4.30
CA ALA A 58 9.66 8.88 -3.26
C ALA A 58 9.21 7.69 -2.39
N GLN A 59 7.94 7.67 -1.99
CA GLN A 59 7.38 6.57 -1.20
C GLN A 59 7.28 5.28 -2.03
N TYR A 60 6.92 5.37 -3.31
CA TYR A 60 6.90 4.24 -4.24
C TYR A 60 8.28 3.59 -4.37
N SER A 61 9.31 4.40 -4.64
CA SER A 61 10.70 3.94 -4.75
C SER A 61 11.18 3.26 -3.46
N ILE A 62 10.91 3.87 -2.30
CA ILE A 62 11.26 3.27 -1.00
C ILE A 62 10.50 1.97 -0.76
N ALA A 63 9.20 1.91 -1.09
CA ALA A 63 8.39 0.70 -0.93
C ALA A 63 8.91 -0.43 -1.82
N LEU A 64 9.30 -0.15 -3.06
CA LEU A 64 9.87 -1.13 -3.99
C LEU A 64 11.18 -1.71 -3.45
N LYS A 65 12.09 -0.84 -2.99
CA LYS A 65 13.34 -1.27 -2.35
C LYS A 65 13.08 -2.12 -1.11
N LEU A 66 12.13 -1.70 -0.27
CA LEU A 66 11.77 -2.43 0.95
C LEU A 66 11.18 -3.81 0.66
N VAL A 67 10.25 -3.92 -0.30
CA VAL A 67 9.68 -5.22 -0.68
C VAL A 67 10.74 -6.14 -1.26
N SER A 68 11.66 -5.61 -2.06
CA SER A 68 12.79 -6.40 -2.58
C SER A 68 13.70 -6.90 -1.46
N PHE A 69 14.03 -6.03 -0.50
CA PHE A 69 14.81 -6.43 0.67
C PHE A 69 14.12 -7.51 1.51
N LEU A 70 12.79 -7.44 1.65
CA LEU A 70 11.98 -8.40 2.38
C LEU A 70 11.60 -9.65 1.55
N SER A 71 11.75 -9.65 0.23
CA SER A 71 11.57 -10.88 -0.56
C SER A 71 12.75 -11.82 -0.38
N ASP A 72 13.93 -11.24 -0.14
CA ASP A 72 15.18 -11.98 0.05
C ASP A 72 15.37 -12.42 1.51
N LYS A 73 14.61 -11.82 2.45
CA LYS A 73 14.65 -12.10 3.88
C LYS A 73 13.25 -12.39 4.41
N GLU A 74 13.04 -13.55 5.03
CA GLU A 74 11.73 -13.92 5.61
C GLU A 74 11.19 -12.86 6.59
N SER A 75 12.08 -12.27 7.38
CA SER A 75 11.74 -11.18 8.29
C SER A 75 12.95 -10.33 8.65
N VAL A 76 12.73 -9.10 9.11
CA VAL A 76 13.80 -8.18 9.54
C VAL A 76 13.46 -7.49 10.84
N ASN A 77 14.45 -7.34 11.71
CA ASN A 77 14.29 -6.63 12.96
C ASN A 77 14.55 -5.12 12.80
N GLY A 78 14.30 -4.36 13.87
CA GLY A 78 14.43 -2.90 13.86
C GLY A 78 15.84 -2.36 13.58
N ASP A 79 16.88 -3.09 13.98
CA ASP A 79 18.28 -2.72 13.84
C ASP A 79 18.77 -3.01 12.41
N GLU A 80 18.47 -4.20 11.89
CA GLU A 80 18.73 -4.58 10.50
C GLU A 80 18.06 -3.64 9.51
N LEU A 81 16.82 -3.24 9.80
CA LEU A 81 16.09 -2.28 8.99
C LEU A 81 16.74 -0.89 9.01
N ALA A 82 17.31 -0.48 10.15
CA ALA A 82 18.00 0.80 10.26
C ALA A 82 19.31 0.81 9.46
N VAL A 83 20.10 -0.27 9.56
CA VAL A 83 21.33 -0.47 8.76
C VAL A 83 21.01 -0.47 7.28
N TRP A 84 20.03 -1.28 6.85
CA TRP A 84 19.60 -1.33 5.45
C TRP A 84 19.14 0.05 4.93
N ALA A 85 18.37 0.79 5.73
CA ALA A 85 17.89 2.10 5.33
C ALA A 85 19.05 3.09 5.11
N GLN A 86 20.07 3.05 5.97
CA GLN A 86 21.26 3.88 5.82
C GLN A 86 22.06 3.51 4.57
N GLU A 87 22.31 2.22 4.35
CA GLU A 87 23.07 1.70 3.19
C GLU A 87 22.39 2.03 1.86
N ASN A 88 21.06 2.10 1.84
CA ASN A 88 20.27 2.32 0.63
C ASN A 88 19.85 3.80 0.43
N GLY A 89 20.37 4.71 1.25
CA GLY A 89 20.04 6.15 1.20
C GLY A 89 18.56 6.44 1.45
N VAL A 90 17.88 5.61 2.23
CA VAL A 90 16.45 5.73 2.51
C VAL A 90 16.25 6.66 3.72
N PRO A 91 15.52 7.78 3.57
CA PRO A 91 15.23 8.66 4.70
C PRO A 91 14.42 7.92 5.78
N ASN A 92 14.97 7.84 6.99
CA ASN A 92 14.35 7.11 8.10
C ASN A 92 12.96 7.66 8.46
N SER A 93 12.77 8.99 8.34
CA SER A 93 11.48 9.65 8.55
C SER A 93 10.42 9.16 7.56
N THR A 94 10.73 9.16 6.26
CA THR A 94 9.82 8.68 5.21
C THR A 94 9.50 7.20 5.39
N LEU A 95 10.52 6.38 5.65
CA LEU A 95 10.35 4.94 5.83
C LEU A 95 9.46 4.60 7.03
N ARG A 96 9.77 5.15 8.21
CA ARG A 96 9.10 4.78 9.46
C ARG A 96 7.77 5.48 9.69
N ASN A 97 7.58 6.68 9.15
CA ASN A 97 6.36 7.47 9.39
C ASN A 97 5.35 7.36 8.24
N LEU A 98 5.79 7.11 7.01
CA LEU A 98 4.90 7.12 5.83
C LEU A 98 4.76 5.74 5.20
N VAL A 99 5.88 5.15 4.76
CA VAL A 99 5.85 3.91 3.95
C VAL A 99 5.40 2.70 4.78
N ILE A 100 6.14 2.37 5.85
CA ILE A 100 5.84 1.19 6.67
C ILE A 100 4.43 1.27 7.28
N PRO A 101 4.00 2.39 7.90
CA PRO A 101 2.66 2.46 8.48
C PRO A 101 1.54 2.27 7.46
N LYS A 102 1.69 2.83 6.24
CA LYS A 102 0.68 2.65 5.17
C LYS A 102 0.63 1.19 4.72
N MET A 103 1.78 0.55 4.51
CA MET A 103 1.84 -0.85 4.11
C MET A 103 1.29 -1.80 5.18
N ILE A 104 1.53 -1.53 6.46
CA ILE A 104 0.92 -2.28 7.57
C ILE A 104 -0.60 -2.09 7.59
N ARG A 105 -1.08 -0.84 7.45
CA ARG A 105 -2.52 -0.54 7.46
C ARG A 105 -3.27 -1.27 6.34
N LEU A 106 -2.65 -1.38 5.17
CA LEU A 106 -3.22 -2.10 4.02
C LEU A 106 -3.02 -3.62 4.10
N GLY A 107 -2.24 -4.13 5.05
CA GLY A 107 -1.98 -5.56 5.17
C GLY A 107 -0.96 -6.12 4.18
N LEU A 108 -0.10 -5.25 3.60
CA LEU A 108 1.06 -5.67 2.80
C LEU A 108 2.24 -6.11 3.69
N LEU A 109 2.34 -5.51 4.88
CA LEU A 109 3.35 -5.87 5.89
C LEU A 109 2.68 -6.27 7.19
N ALA A 110 3.31 -7.20 7.90
CA ALA A 110 2.97 -7.55 9.28
C ALA A 110 4.10 -7.12 10.21
N ARG A 111 3.73 -6.69 11.41
CA ARG A 111 4.67 -6.33 12.47
C ARG A 111 4.38 -7.18 13.70
N GLU A 112 5.36 -7.95 14.12
CA GLU A 112 5.23 -8.89 15.25
C GLU A 112 6.21 -8.53 16.35
N ARG A 113 5.82 -8.80 17.61
CA ARG A 113 6.70 -8.71 18.77
C ARG A 113 7.30 -10.07 19.00
N VAL A 114 8.61 -10.16 18.93
CA VAL A 114 9.34 -11.38 19.29
C VAL A 114 10.01 -11.14 20.63
N ASN A 115 9.81 -12.06 21.57
CA ASN A 115 10.55 -12.08 22.83
C ASN A 115 11.93 -12.69 22.56
N PRO A 116 13.01 -11.92 22.69
CA PRO A 116 14.36 -12.42 22.39
C PRO A 116 14.85 -13.48 23.40
N SER A 117 14.22 -13.59 24.56
CA SER A 117 14.42 -14.66 25.52
C SER A 117 13.07 -15.35 25.74
N GLY A 118 13.01 -16.68 25.62
CA GLY A 118 11.84 -17.49 25.95
C GLY A 118 11.46 -17.47 27.45
N GLN A 119 11.81 -16.41 28.18
CA GLN A 119 11.45 -16.17 29.56
C GLN A 119 10.21 -15.28 29.62
N GLU A 120 9.09 -15.88 29.98
CA GLU A 120 7.86 -15.17 30.28
C GLU A 120 8.10 -14.19 31.45
N GLY A 121 8.09 -12.89 31.16
CA GLY A 121 7.78 -11.87 32.15
C GLY A 121 8.89 -10.88 32.57
N ARG A 122 10.12 -10.96 32.07
CA ARG A 122 11.19 -10.03 32.54
C ARG A 122 12.01 -9.29 31.48
N ASP A 123 11.94 -9.67 30.21
CA ASP A 123 12.76 -9.00 29.20
C ASP A 123 12.02 -7.80 28.59
N LYS A 124 12.36 -6.59 29.06
CA LYS A 124 11.72 -5.33 28.63
C LYS A 124 12.01 -4.94 27.18
N ARG A 125 12.85 -5.69 26.47
CA ARG A 125 13.28 -5.38 25.10
C ARG A 125 12.59 -6.28 24.07
N HIS A 126 11.27 -6.14 23.94
CA HIS A 126 10.56 -6.71 22.80
C HIS A 126 11.20 -6.20 21.50
N ARG A 127 11.67 -7.12 20.66
CA ARG A 127 12.14 -6.75 19.33
C ARG A 127 10.95 -6.78 18.37
N MET A 128 10.76 -5.68 17.65
CA MET A 128 9.78 -5.65 16.57
C MET A 128 10.40 -6.28 15.33
N VAL A 129 9.68 -7.23 14.74
CA VAL A 129 10.04 -7.89 13.50
C VAL A 129 9.03 -7.50 12.43
N LEU A 130 9.51 -7.18 11.23
CA LEU A 130 8.73 -6.78 10.07
C LEU A 130 8.85 -7.87 9.00
N LYS A 131 7.72 -8.25 8.38
CA LYS A 131 7.68 -9.26 7.32
C LYS A 131 6.58 -8.96 6.29
N LEU A 132 6.69 -9.56 5.10
CA LEU A 132 5.63 -9.51 4.08
C LEU A 132 4.37 -10.23 4.59
N SER A 133 3.20 -9.75 4.16
CA SER A 133 1.91 -10.31 4.57
C SER A 133 1.00 -10.57 3.37
N LYS A 134 0.19 -11.63 3.47
CA LYS A 134 -0.83 -12.00 2.48
C LYS A 134 -2.19 -11.32 2.72
N ARG A 135 -2.35 -10.62 3.85
CA ARG A 135 -3.64 -10.07 4.31
C ARG A 135 -4.29 -9.13 3.31
N PHE A 136 -3.48 -8.31 2.61
CA PHE A 136 -3.99 -7.45 1.56
C PHE A 136 -4.70 -8.25 0.45
N GLY A 137 -4.03 -9.29 -0.07
CA GLY A 137 -4.58 -10.14 -1.14
C GLY A 137 -5.82 -10.90 -0.68
N GLU A 138 -5.78 -11.49 0.52
CA GLU A 138 -6.91 -12.20 1.13
C GLU A 138 -8.14 -11.28 1.27
N ALA A 139 -7.94 -10.05 1.77
CA ALA A 139 -9.01 -9.08 1.94
C ALA A 139 -9.61 -8.63 0.59
N MET A 140 -8.78 -8.34 -0.41
CA MET A 140 -9.25 -7.92 -1.73
C MET A 140 -9.98 -9.06 -2.45
N GLN A 141 -9.48 -10.29 -2.36
CA GLN A 141 -10.14 -11.47 -2.94
C GLN A 141 -11.51 -11.70 -2.30
N HIS A 142 -11.59 -11.62 -0.97
CA HIS A 142 -12.86 -11.78 -0.26
C HIS A 142 -13.84 -10.68 -0.65
N ALA A 143 -13.43 -9.40 -0.63
CA ALA A 143 -14.29 -8.29 -1.02
C ALA A 143 -14.80 -8.40 -2.47
N GLY A 144 -13.95 -8.80 -3.42
CA GLY A 144 -14.33 -9.01 -4.82
C GLY A 144 -15.31 -10.17 -5.00
N SER A 145 -15.09 -11.27 -4.27
CA SER A 145 -16.00 -12.43 -4.24
C SER A 145 -17.39 -12.04 -3.72
N GLU A 146 -17.45 -11.37 -2.57
CA GLU A 146 -18.72 -10.96 -1.96
C GLU A 146 -19.51 -10.00 -2.86
N TRP A 147 -18.83 -9.00 -3.45
CA TRP A 147 -19.47 -8.07 -4.36
C TRP A 147 -20.07 -8.79 -5.59
N SER A 148 -19.34 -9.74 -6.16
CA SER A 148 -19.82 -10.53 -7.30
C SER A 148 -21.07 -11.36 -6.92
N SER A 149 -21.05 -11.99 -5.76
CA SER A 149 -22.17 -12.77 -5.22
C SER A 149 -23.43 -11.92 -5.01
N LEU A 150 -23.27 -10.71 -4.44
CA LEU A 150 -24.36 -9.76 -4.24
C LEU A 150 -25.00 -9.33 -5.57
N VAL A 151 -24.16 -8.98 -6.57
CA VAL A 151 -24.63 -8.56 -7.89
C VAL A 151 -25.44 -9.66 -8.58
N GLU A 152 -24.95 -10.90 -8.55
CA GLU A 152 -25.68 -12.04 -9.13
C GLU A 152 -27.01 -12.30 -8.39
N THR A 153 -27.01 -12.20 -7.07
CA THR A 153 -28.24 -12.32 -6.27
C THR A 153 -29.28 -11.29 -6.69
N TRP A 154 -28.88 -10.01 -6.83
CA TRP A 154 -29.79 -8.94 -7.26
C TRP A 154 -30.27 -9.13 -8.71
N ARG A 155 -29.44 -9.67 -9.60
CA ARG A 155 -29.85 -10.01 -10.98
C ARG A 155 -30.91 -11.10 -10.99
N VAL A 156 -30.74 -12.14 -10.17
CA VAL A 156 -31.72 -13.23 -10.04
C VAL A 156 -33.04 -12.74 -9.46
N LYS A 157 -33.02 -11.91 -8.40
CA LYS A 157 -34.23 -11.32 -7.81
C LYS A 157 -35.03 -10.52 -8.84
N ARG A 158 -34.36 -9.62 -9.57
CA ARG A 158 -34.99 -8.83 -10.65
C ARG A 158 -35.62 -9.69 -11.74
N ARG A 159 -34.98 -10.79 -12.14
CA ARG A 159 -35.54 -11.72 -13.15
C ARG A 159 -36.76 -12.48 -12.64
N LYS A 160 -36.86 -12.73 -11.34
CA LYS A 160 -37.96 -13.48 -10.72
C LYS A 160 -39.15 -12.59 -10.32
N GLY A 161 -39.05 -11.27 -10.49
CA GLY A 161 -40.12 -10.32 -10.10
C GLY A 161 -40.42 -10.35 -8.59
N VAL A 162 -39.47 -10.82 -7.79
CA VAL A 162 -39.58 -10.86 -6.32
C VAL A 162 -38.88 -9.61 -5.80
N ASP A 163 -39.67 -8.57 -5.54
CA ASP A 163 -39.26 -7.41 -4.74
C ASP A 163 -39.02 -7.80 -3.27
#